data_AF-A0A6J2SXP9-F1
#
_entry.id   AF-A0A6J2SXP9-F1
#
_cell.length_a   1.000
_cell.length_b   1.000
_cell.length_c   1.000
_cell.angle_alpha   90.00
_cell.angle_beta   90.00
_cell.angle_gamma   90.00
#
_symmetry.space_group_name_H-M   'P 1'
#
loop_
_entity.id
_entity.type
_entity.pdbx_description
1 polymer ?
#
loop_
_entity_poly.entity_id
_entity_poly.type
_entity_poly.pdbx_seq_one_letter_code
_entity_poly.pdbx_strand_id
1 'polypeptide(L)'
;MPIDVITTDNLKYHRLVASKDTKTSDRWQKLFSWYPGRQNIDFSRVAQIYCESQHRYGHDLFLQYARERRLNKLHAYNHSDSLKELEKQLEQNHNVNKNAKVPPTTNGEYGRFKPSKMHYC
;
A
#
# COMPACT_ATOMS: atom_id res chain seq x y z
N MET A 1 3.93 -27.08 20.63
CA MET A 1 4.79 -26.03 20.05
C MET A 1 5.94 -25.81 21.02
N PRO A 2 7.20 -25.73 20.58
CA PRO A 2 8.30 -25.44 21.48
C PRO A 2 8.11 -24.04 22.06
N ILE A 3 8.48 -23.85 23.32
CA ILE A 3 8.46 -22.56 24.00
C ILE A 3 9.58 -21.72 23.37
N ASP A 4 9.23 -20.64 22.67
CA ASP A 4 10.20 -19.68 22.17
C ASP A 4 10.94 -19.08 23.36
N VAL A 5 12.22 -19.46 23.52
CA VAL A 5 13.07 -18.92 24.59
C VAL A 5 13.41 -17.48 24.22
N ILE A 6 12.74 -16.53 24.88
CA ILE A 6 13.04 -15.11 24.70
C ILE A 6 14.44 -14.84 25.28
N THR A 7 15.38 -14.55 24.39
CA THR A 7 16.73 -14.19 24.79
C THR A 7 16.77 -12.79 25.41
N THR A 8 17.78 -12.53 26.22
CA THR A 8 18.01 -11.20 26.82
C THR A 8 18.19 -10.11 25.77
N ASP A 9 18.72 -10.45 24.59
CA ASP A 9 18.92 -9.49 23.50
C ASP A 9 17.60 -9.15 22.81
N ASN A 10 16.69 -10.12 22.66
CA ASN A 10 15.33 -9.84 22.21
C ASN A 10 14.62 -8.89 23.19
N LEU A 11 14.76 -9.09 24.51
CA LEU A 11 14.20 -8.17 25.51
C LEU A 11 14.79 -6.75 25.42
N LYS A 12 16.11 -6.62 25.25
CA LYS A 12 16.76 -5.31 25.05
C LYS A 12 16.25 -4.61 23.80
N TYR A 13 16.10 -5.36 22.70
CA TYR A 13 15.56 -4.82 21.45
C TYR A 13 14.12 -4.34 21.62
N HIS A 14 13.24 -5.16 22.21
CA HIS A 14 11.86 -4.76 22.48
C HIS A 14 11.78 -3.51 23.36
N ARG A 15 12.61 -3.41 24.40
CA ARG A 15 12.68 -2.21 25.24
C ARG A 15 13.14 -0.97 24.45
N LEU A 16 14.11 -1.13 23.57
CA LEU A 16 14.59 -0.05 22.72
C LEU A 16 13.50 0.42 21.76
N VAL A 17 12.80 -0.50 21.08
CA VAL A 17 11.68 -0.17 20.18
C VAL A 17 10.58 0.56 20.95
N ALA A 18 10.12 0.00 22.07
CA ALA A 18 9.11 0.64 22.90
C ALA A 18 9.52 2.06 23.33
N SER A 19 10.79 2.27 23.70
CA SER A 19 11.31 3.59 24.06
C SER A 19 11.37 4.58 22.89
N LYS A 20 11.53 4.10 21.65
CA LYS A 20 11.51 4.94 20.45
C LYS A 20 10.08 5.28 20.07
N ASP A 21 9.16 4.33 20.21
CA ASP A 21 7.74 4.52 19.92
C ASP A 21 7.14 5.58 20.84
N THR A 22 7.40 5.50 22.15
CA THR A 22 6.93 6.52 23.11
C THR A 22 7.50 7.90 22.81
N LYS A 23 8.81 8.01 22.55
CA LYS A 23 9.43 9.30 22.17
C LYS A 23 8.85 9.87 20.88
N THR A 24 8.55 9.01 19.91
CA THR A 24 7.99 9.43 18.62
C THR A 24 6.54 9.89 18.80
N SER A 25 5.74 9.17 19.58
CA SER A 25 4.38 9.54 19.94
C SER A 25 4.34 10.87 20.70
N ASP A 26 5.19 11.04 21.72
CA ASP A 26 5.28 12.28 22.50
C ASP A 26 5.67 13.47 21.64
N ARG A 27 6.67 13.29 20.77
CA ARG A 27 7.09 14.33 19.82
C ARG A 27 5.96 14.67 18.86
N TRP A 28 5.26 13.67 18.35
CA TRP A 28 4.15 13.89 17.43
C TRP A 28 3.02 14.66 18.12
N GLN A 29 2.66 14.29 19.34
CA GLN A 29 1.60 14.97 20.09
C GLN A 29 1.97 16.41 20.44
N LYS A 30 3.24 16.68 20.76
CA LYS A 30 3.73 18.05 21.04
C LYS A 30 3.73 18.94 19.79
N LEU A 31 4.11 18.42 18.63
CA LEU A 31 4.33 19.21 17.42
C LEU A 31 3.13 19.23 16.47
N PHE A 32 2.34 18.15 16.44
CA PHE A 32 1.34 17.86 15.41
C PHE A 32 -0.04 17.51 15.97
N SER A 33 -0.32 17.72 17.26
CA SER A 33 -1.66 17.48 17.83
C SER A 33 -2.78 18.27 17.14
N TRP A 34 -2.47 19.42 16.55
CA TRP A 34 -3.42 20.22 15.78
C TRP A 34 -3.75 19.63 14.40
N TYR A 35 -2.87 18.77 13.86
CA TYR A 35 -2.94 18.31 12.47
C TYR A 35 -4.22 17.52 12.16
N PRO A 36 -4.65 16.50 12.94
CA PRO A 36 -5.87 15.76 12.63
C PRO A 36 -7.13 16.64 12.63
N GLY A 37 -7.23 17.58 13.57
CA GLY A 37 -8.35 18.52 13.62
C GLY A 37 -8.40 19.41 12.37
N ARG A 38 -7.25 19.95 11.96
CA ARG A 38 -7.16 20.76 10.75
C ARG A 38 -7.43 19.93 9.49
N GLN A 39 -6.87 18.73 9.41
CA GLN A 39 -7.08 17.78 8.32
C GLN A 39 -8.58 17.51 8.15
N ASN A 40 -9.32 17.24 9.23
CA ASN A 40 -10.76 17.00 9.15
C ASN A 40 -11.54 18.23 8.65
N ILE A 41 -11.16 19.44 9.08
CA ILE A 41 -11.78 20.68 8.58
C ILE A 41 -11.53 20.83 7.08
N ASP A 42 -10.29 20.65 6.63
CA ASP A 42 -9.93 20.83 5.23
C ASP A 42 -10.60 19.76 4.34
N PHE A 43 -10.66 18.49 4.78
CA PHE A 43 -11.33 17.41 4.04
C PHE A 43 -12.85 17.56 4.01
N SER A 44 -13.48 17.97 5.11
CA SER A 44 -14.93 18.21 5.12
C SER A 44 -15.34 19.32 4.16
N ARG A 45 -14.47 20.33 3.97
CA ARG A 45 -14.69 21.43 3.01
C ARG A 45 -14.62 20.99 1.55
N VAL A 46 -13.94 19.89 1.21
CA VAL A 46 -13.81 19.42 -0.18
C VAL A 46 -15.17 19.17 -0.82
N ALA A 47 -16.10 18.55 -0.09
CA ALA A 47 -17.45 18.28 -0.59
C ALA A 47 -18.22 19.58 -0.85
N GLN A 48 -18.09 20.57 0.03
CA GLN A 48 -18.69 21.88 -0.15
C GLN A 48 -18.14 22.60 -1.39
N ILE A 49 -16.82 22.64 -1.55
CA ILE A 49 -16.16 23.26 -2.71
C ILE A 49 -16.62 22.59 -4.02
N TYR A 50 -16.77 21.26 -4.02
CA TYR A 50 -17.29 20.53 -5.15
C TYR A 50 -18.71 21.00 -5.52
N CYS A 51 -19.62 21.02 -4.54
CA CYS A 51 -20.99 21.48 -4.75
C CYS A 51 -21.05 22.93 -5.23
N GLU A 52 -20.29 23.84 -4.62
CA GLU A 52 -20.22 25.25 -5.03
C GLU A 52 -19.71 25.41 -6.46
N SER A 53 -18.68 24.63 -6.84
CA SER A 53 -18.12 24.64 -8.19
C SER A 53 -19.14 24.12 -9.21
N GLN A 54 -19.85 23.04 -8.89
CA GLN A 54 -20.89 22.50 -9.75
C GLN A 54 -22.05 23.48 -9.94
N HIS A 55 -22.49 24.17 -8.88
CA HIS A 55 -23.54 25.19 -8.98
C HIS A 55 -23.10 26.40 -9.82
N ARG A 56 -21.85 26.86 -9.64
CA ARG A 56 -21.36 28.08 -10.29
C ARG A 56 -21.07 27.89 -11.79
N TYR A 57 -20.50 26.76 -12.17
CA TYR A 57 -20.04 26.51 -13.54
C TYR A 57 -20.94 25.55 -14.32
N GLY A 58 -21.91 24.91 -13.66
CA GLY A 58 -22.71 23.85 -14.27
C GLY A 58 -21.94 22.52 -14.34
N HIS A 59 -22.69 21.43 -14.44
CA HIS A 59 -22.14 20.07 -14.39
C HIS A 59 -21.14 19.79 -15.54
N ASP A 60 -21.47 20.21 -16.76
CA ASP A 60 -20.70 19.85 -17.95
C ASP A 60 -19.34 20.56 -18.02
N LEU A 61 -19.30 21.86 -17.71
CA LEU A 61 -18.06 22.64 -17.66
C LEU A 61 -17.20 22.23 -16.47
N PHE A 62 -17.82 21.90 -15.33
CA PHE A 62 -17.11 21.31 -14.20
C PHE A 62 -16.48 19.95 -14.56
N LEU A 63 -17.21 19.06 -15.26
CA LEU A 63 -16.68 17.79 -15.72
C LEU A 63 -15.58 17.95 -16.76
N GLN A 64 -15.66 18.95 -17.64
CA GLN A 64 -14.57 19.28 -18.57
C GLN A 64 -13.33 19.75 -17.80
N TYR A 65 -13.49 20.70 -16.87
CA TYR A 65 -12.42 21.19 -16.01
C TYR A 65 -11.78 20.09 -15.15
N ALA A 66 -12.58 19.21 -14.54
CA ALA A 66 -12.10 18.09 -13.74
C ALA A 66 -11.29 17.09 -14.58
N ARG A 67 -11.72 16.84 -15.83
CA ARG A 67 -10.99 16.03 -16.81
C ARG A 67 -9.67 16.66 -17.23
N GLU A 68 -9.63 17.98 -17.39
CA GLU A 68 -8.44 18.70 -17.85
C GLU A 68 -7.40 18.92 -16.74
N ARG A 69 -7.82 19.21 -15.50
CA ARG A 69 -6.90 19.73 -14.48
C ARG A 69 -6.34 18.69 -13.51
N ARG A 70 -6.93 17.50 -13.29
CA ARG A 70 -6.34 16.46 -12.40
C ARG A 70 -6.99 15.07 -12.31
N LEU A 71 -7.52 14.49 -13.38
CA LEU A 71 -7.52 13.02 -13.49
C LEU A 71 -6.77 12.65 -14.75
N ASN A 72 -5.44 12.57 -14.62
CA ASN A 72 -4.62 11.83 -15.57
C ASN A 72 -5.39 10.54 -15.89
N LYS A 73 -5.69 10.23 -17.15
CA LYS A 73 -6.50 9.03 -17.49
C LYS A 73 -5.94 7.75 -16.86
N LEU A 74 -4.67 7.74 -16.47
CA LEU A 74 -3.97 6.72 -15.68
C LEU A 74 -4.54 6.49 -14.26
N HIS A 75 -5.21 7.47 -13.66
CA HIS A 75 -5.75 7.41 -12.28
C HIS A 75 -7.27 7.63 -12.22
N ALA A 76 -7.92 7.74 -13.38
CA ALA A 76 -9.38 7.69 -13.43
C ALA A 76 -9.80 6.26 -13.10
N TYR A 77 -10.45 6.07 -11.94
CA TYR A 77 -10.96 4.77 -11.55
C TYR A 77 -12.00 4.29 -12.57
N ASN A 78 -11.68 3.21 -13.27
CA ASN A 78 -12.61 2.50 -14.12
C ASN A 78 -12.75 1.07 -13.57
N HIS A 79 -13.95 0.73 -13.13
CA HIS A 79 -14.27 -0.59 -12.58
C HIS A 79 -13.92 -1.73 -13.55
N SER A 80 -14.03 -1.50 -14.86
CA SER A 80 -13.65 -2.52 -15.85
C SER A 80 -12.13 -2.70 -15.99
N ASP A 81 -11.34 -1.67 -15.72
CA ASP A 81 -9.88 -1.73 -15.79
C ASP A 81 -9.29 -2.33 -14.50
N SER A 82 -9.88 -2.05 -13.34
CA SER A 82 -9.47 -2.66 -12.06
C SER A 82 -9.70 -4.18 -12.05
N LEU A 83 -10.81 -4.66 -12.61
CA LEU A 83 -11.07 -6.10 -12.76
C LEU A 83 -10.01 -6.78 -13.65
N LYS A 84 -9.61 -6.14 -14.75
CA LYS A 84 -8.59 -6.67 -15.67
C LYS A 84 -7.19 -6.69 -15.04
N GLU A 85 -6.85 -5.69 -14.21
CA GLU A 85 -5.60 -5.69 -13.46
C GLU A 85 -5.56 -6.80 -12.42
N LEU A 86 -6.68 -7.03 -11.72
CA LEU A 86 -6.81 -8.07 -10.72
C LEU A 86 -6.70 -9.47 -11.37
N GLU A 87 -7.32 -9.66 -12.53
CA GLU A 87 -7.20 -10.88 -13.35
C GLU A 87 -5.74 -11.11 -13.80
N LYS A 88 -5.05 -10.08 -14.32
CA LYS A 88 -3.62 -10.17 -14.67
C LYS A 88 -2.74 -10.53 -13.47
N GLN A 89 -3.00 -9.97 -12.29
CA GLN A 89 -2.25 -10.29 -11.08
C GLN A 89 -2.48 -11.75 -10.66
N LEU A 90 -3.72 -12.24 -10.73
CA LEU A 90 -4.03 -13.65 -10.46
C LEU A 90 -3.33 -14.58 -11.46
N GLU A 91 -3.36 -14.26 -12.75
CA GLU A 91 -2.64 -15.02 -13.78
C GLU A 91 -1.13 -15.05 -13.53
N GLN A 92 -0.52 -13.91 -13.18
CA GLN A 92 0.90 -13.84 -12.84
C GLN A 92 1.25 -14.66 -11.61
N ASN A 93 0.42 -14.61 -10.56
CA ASN A 93 0.60 -15.39 -9.34
C ASN A 93 0.45 -16.90 -9.57
N HIS A 94 -0.47 -17.32 -10.46
CA HIS A 94 -0.62 -18.73 -10.84
C HIS A 94 0.50 -19.24 -11.75
N ASN A 95 1.20 -18.35 -12.47
CA ASN A 95 2.25 -18.74 -13.42
C ASN A 95 3.67 -18.79 -12.83
N VAL A 96 3.89 -18.38 -11.58
CA VAL A 96 5.24 -18.23 -10.98
C VAL A 96 6.06 -19.52 -11.06
N ASN A 97 5.41 -20.68 -10.98
CA ASN A 97 6.05 -21.99 -10.97
C ASN A 97 5.79 -22.84 -12.23
N LYS A 98 5.19 -22.30 -13.29
CA LYS A 98 4.80 -23.13 -14.45
C LYS A 98 5.99 -23.73 -15.22
N ASN A 99 7.15 -23.08 -15.14
CA ASN A 99 8.41 -23.54 -15.73
C ASN A 99 9.38 -24.17 -14.71
N ALA A 100 8.92 -24.41 -13.47
CA ALA A 100 9.68 -25.08 -12.42
C ALA A 100 9.94 -26.55 -12.81
N LYS A 101 11.13 -26.85 -13.35
CA LYS A 101 11.55 -28.25 -13.55
C LYS A 101 12.24 -28.75 -12.27
N VAL A 102 11.66 -29.76 -11.65
CA VAL A 102 12.31 -30.50 -10.56
C VAL A 102 13.52 -31.24 -11.15
N PRO A 103 14.74 -31.09 -10.59
CA PRO A 103 15.90 -31.81 -11.12
C PRO A 103 15.71 -33.33 -10.94
N PRO A 104 16.12 -34.16 -11.92
CA PRO A 104 16.08 -35.61 -11.78
C PRO A 104 17.10 -36.02 -10.71
N THR A 105 16.61 -36.62 -9.63
CA THR A 105 17.42 -36.90 -8.44
C THR A 105 18.05 -38.29 -8.48
N THR A 106 19.35 -38.38 -8.18
CA THR A 106 19.98 -39.62 -7.70
C THR A 106 20.67 -39.47 -6.33
N ASN A 107 21.05 -38.25 -5.89
CA ASN A 107 21.91 -38.08 -4.70
C ASN A 107 21.43 -37.04 -3.65
N GLY A 108 20.12 -36.88 -3.43
CA GLY A 108 19.62 -36.25 -2.18
C GLY A 108 19.99 -34.78 -1.89
N GLU A 109 20.60 -34.03 -2.81
CA GLU A 109 20.77 -32.57 -2.65
C GLU A 109 19.43 -31.87 -2.87
N TYR A 110 18.71 -31.59 -1.79
CA TYR A 110 17.53 -30.73 -1.81
C TYR A 110 17.95 -29.28 -2.11
N GLY A 111 17.19 -28.60 -2.98
CA GLY A 111 17.11 -27.13 -2.93
C GLY A 111 17.76 -26.32 -4.05
N ARG A 112 18.15 -26.88 -5.20
CA ARG A 112 18.59 -26.04 -6.34
C ARG A 112 17.42 -25.50 -7.17
N PHE A 113 16.51 -24.75 -6.53
CA PHE A 113 15.51 -23.97 -7.25
C PHE A 113 16.13 -22.64 -7.67
N LYS A 114 16.14 -22.34 -8.97
CA LYS A 114 16.55 -21.00 -9.42
C LYS A 114 15.53 -19.98 -8.89
N PRO A 115 15.97 -18.85 -8.31
CA PRO A 115 15.03 -17.84 -7.79
C PRO A 115 14.11 -17.38 -8.93
N SER A 116 12.81 -17.33 -8.66
CA SER A 116 11.84 -16.83 -9.64
C SER A 116 11.99 -15.31 -9.80
N LYS A 117 11.41 -14.75 -10.86
CA LYS A 117 11.45 -13.30 -11.13
C LYS A 117 10.94 -12.44 -9.96
N MET A 118 10.11 -13.00 -9.08
CA MET A 118 9.64 -12.35 -7.84
C MET A 118 10.75 -12.08 -6.81
N HIS A 119 11.89 -12.76 -6.91
CA HIS A 119 13.03 -12.64 -5.98
C HIS A 119 14.06 -11.60 -6.42
N TYR A 120 13.91 -11.03 -7.61
CA TYR A 120 14.78 -9.98 -8.13
C TYR A 120 13.99 -8.66 -8.10
N CYS A 121 14.48 -7.70 -7.32
CA CYS A 121 13.94 -6.34 -7.23
C CYS A 121 14.19 -5.54 -8.51
#